data_AF-A0A9X3IV15-F1
#
_entry.id   AF-A0A9X3IV15-F1
#
_cell.length_a   1.000
_cell.length_b   1.000
_cell.length_c   1.000
_cell.angle_alpha   90.00
_cell.angle_beta   90.00
_cell.angle_gamma   90.00
#
_symmetry.space_group_name_H-M   'P 1'
#
loop_
_entity.id
_entity.type
_entity.pdbx_description
1 polymer ?
#
loop_
_entity_poly.entity_id
_entity_poly.type
_entity_poly.pdbx_seq_one_letter_code
_entity_poly.pdbx_strand_id
1 'polypeptide(L)' 'MQLQAAAQDLPTITTYTPPASLPALLIAFWIYGDPTRDLEIVGRNRVDDPNAVAGGQPLEVLLGGGQPLEVLLG' A
#
# COMPACT_ATOMS: atom_id res chain seq x y z
N MET A 1 -19.60 24.38 3.52
CA MET A 1 -19.30 23.52 4.69
C MET A 1 -19.01 22.09 4.22
N GLN A 2 -17.91 21.83 3.50
CA GLN A 2 -17.63 20.47 2.97
C GLN A 2 -16.16 20.03 3.13
N LEU A 3 -15.28 20.89 3.65
CA LEU A 3 -13.87 20.56 3.88
C LEU A 3 -13.65 19.73 5.15
N GLN A 4 -14.60 19.77 6.10
CA GLN A 4 -14.46 19.10 7.41
C GLN A 4 -14.76 17.60 7.36
N ALA A 5 -15.51 17.12 6.37
CA ALA A 5 -15.82 15.69 6.22
C ALA A 5 -14.63 14.91 5.61
N ALA A 6 -13.94 15.50 4.63
CA ALA A 6 -12.76 14.88 4.00
C ALA A 6 -11.53 14.84 4.93
N ALA A 7 -11.47 15.71 5.93
CA ALA A 7 -10.36 15.76 6.88
C ALA A 7 -10.34 14.58 7.88
N GLN A 8 -11.46 13.86 8.04
CA GLN A 8 -11.57 12.79 9.05
C GLN A 8 -11.17 11.40 8.55
N ASP A 9 -10.87 11.24 7.27
CA ASP A 9 -10.55 9.94 6.65
C ASP A 9 -9.26 10.02 5.81
N LEU A 10 -8.27 10.75 6.35
CA LEU A 10 -6.96 10.86 5.73
C LEU A 10 -6.24 9.51 5.80
N PRO A 11 -5.66 9.02 4.69
CA PRO A 11 -4.84 7.83 4.71
C PRO A 11 -3.66 8.01 5.67
N THR A 12 -3.42 6.99 6.49
CA THR A 12 -2.29 6.94 7.43
C THR A 12 -1.10 6.25 6.78
N ILE A 13 0.10 6.82 6.93
CA ILE A 13 1.34 6.16 6.51
C ILE A 13 1.69 5.09 7.54
N THR A 14 1.94 3.87 7.06
CA THR A 14 2.50 2.77 7.86
C THR A 14 3.62 2.09 7.07
N THR A 15 4.21 1.04 7.65
CA THR A 15 5.26 0.24 7.03
C THR A 15 4.80 -1.18 6.76
N TYR A 16 5.16 -1.72 5.58
CA TYR A 16 5.03 -3.13 5.23
C TYR A 16 6.39 -3.66 4.78
N THR A 17 6.83 -4.79 5.33
CA THR A 17 8.09 -5.44 4.93
C THR A 17 7.77 -6.67 4.08
N PRO A 18 8.04 -6.67 2.77
CA PRO A 18 7.83 -7.83 1.93
C PRO A 18 8.73 -8.99 2.38
N PRO A 19 8.22 -10.23 2.48
CA PRO A 19 9.02 -11.37 2.95
C PRO A 19 10.06 -11.85 1.93
N ALA A 20 9.90 -11.48 0.65
CA ALA A 20 10.78 -11.81 -0.46
C ALA A 20 10.74 -10.68 -1.49
N SER A 21 11.53 -10.79 -2.56
CA SER A 21 11.37 -9.87 -3.68
C SER A 21 10.07 -10.19 -4.43
N LEU A 22 9.21 -9.19 -4.57
CA LEU A 22 7.85 -9.34 -5.10
C LEU A 22 7.49 -8.18 -6.04
N PRO A 23 6.58 -8.38 -7.00
CA PRO A 23 6.01 -7.28 -7.77
C PRO A 23 5.22 -6.31 -6.88
N ALA A 24 5.34 -5.02 -7.12
CA ALA A 24 4.57 -3.95 -6.45
C ALA A 24 3.06 -4.18 -6.60
N LEU A 25 2.62 -4.72 -7.74
CA LEU A 25 1.23 -5.10 -7.99
C LEU A 25 0.71 -6.16 -7.01
N LEU A 26 1.51 -7.17 -6.72
CA LEU A 26 1.15 -8.21 -5.74
C LEU A 26 1.11 -7.64 -4.32
N ILE A 27 2.07 -6.78 -3.99
CA ILE A 27 2.11 -6.07 -2.70
C ILE A 27 0.85 -5.19 -2.54
N ALA A 28 0.47 -4.43 -3.57
CA ALA A 28 -0.73 -3.60 -3.57
C ALA A 28 -2.01 -4.42 -3.40
N PHE A 29 -2.11 -5.56 -4.09
CA PHE A 29 -3.22 -6.49 -3.90
C PHE A 29 -3.32 -6.99 -2.44
N TRP A 30 -2.21 -7.35 -1.79
CA TRP A 30 -2.24 -7.85 -0.42
C TRP A 30 -2.55 -6.78 0.64
N ILE A 31 -1.99 -5.58 0.48
CA ILE A 31 -2.14 -4.51 1.47
C ILE A 31 -3.47 -3.79 1.29
N TYR A 32 -3.87 -3.54 0.04
CA TYR A 32 -5.01 -2.67 -0.29
C TYR A 32 -6.22 -3.42 -0.86
N GLY A 33 -6.06 -4.67 -1.29
CA GLY A 33 -7.09 -5.36 -2.08
C GLY A 33 -7.26 -4.81 -3.50
N ASP A 34 -6.44 -3.82 -3.86
CA ASP A 34 -6.48 -3.12 -5.14
C ASP A 34 -5.08 -3.11 -5.77
N PRO A 35 -4.84 -3.96 -6.79
CA PRO A 35 -3.56 -4.02 -7.48
C PRO A 35 -3.24 -2.73 -8.25
N THR A 36 -4.22 -1.87 -8.55
CA THR A 36 -4.01 -0.62 -9.30
C THR A 36 -3.33 0.49 -8.49
N ARG A 37 -3.14 0.26 -7.18
CA ARG A 37 -2.41 1.14 -6.26
C ARG A 37 -0.91 0.85 -6.21
N ASP A 38 -0.39 -0.01 -7.08
CA ASP A 38 1.03 -0.35 -7.16
C ASP A 38 1.95 0.85 -7.41
N LEU A 39 1.53 1.78 -8.28
CA LEU A 39 2.30 2.99 -8.57
C LEU A 39 2.45 3.92 -7.35
N GLU A 40 1.53 3.87 -6.40
CA GLU A 40 1.66 4.59 -5.13
C GLU A 40 2.85 4.05 -4.33
N ILE A 41 2.96 2.73 -4.22
CA ILE A 41 4.07 2.05 -3.53
C ILE A 41 5.39 2.39 -4.22
N VAL A 42 5.43 2.29 -5.56
CA VAL A 42 6.62 2.57 -6.36
C VAL A 42 7.09 4.02 -6.15
N GLY A 43 6.18 4.98 -6.30
CA GLY A 43 6.51 6.40 -6.17
C GLY A 43 6.95 6.79 -4.76
N ARG A 44 6.28 6.27 -3.74
CA ARG A 44 6.57 6.59 -2.33
C ARG A 44 7.91 6.04 -1.87
N ASN A 45 8.25 4.82 -2.30
CA ASN A 45 9.44 4.12 -1.85
C ASN A 45 10.63 4.25 -2.80
N ARG A 46 10.46 4.96 -3.93
CA ARG A 46 11.48 5.09 -4.99
C ARG A 46 11.96 3.71 -5.47
N VAL A 47 11.02 2.82 -5.70
CA VAL A 47 11.32 1.48 -6.24
C VAL A 47 11.88 1.62 -7.66
N ASP A 48 13.03 1.03 -7.93
CA ASP A 48 13.69 1.05 -9.25
C ASP A 48 12.98 0.16 -10.28
N ASP A 49 12.61 -1.07 -9.89
CA ASP A 49 11.86 -2.02 -10.73
C ASP A 49 10.55 -2.45 -10.04
N PRO A 50 9.38 -2.02 -10.56
CA PRO A 50 8.07 -2.41 -10.04
C PRO A 50 7.83 -3.93 -10.00
N ASN A 51 8.54 -4.73 -10.80
CA ASN A 51 8.40 -6.19 -10.80
C ASN A 51 9.34 -6.89 -9.80
N ALA A 52 10.25 -6.14 -9.17
CA ALA A 52 11.26 -6.66 -8.26
C ALA A 52 11.48 -5.73 -7.06
N VAL A 53 10.42 -5.47 -6.27
CA VAL A 53 10.54 -4.72 -5.02
C VAL A 53 11.37 -5.56 -4.03
N ALA A 54 12.34 -4.94 -3.34
CA ALA A 54 13.23 -5.66 -2.44
C ALA A 54 12.48 -6.23 -1.22
N GLY A 55 12.73 -7.52 -0.93
CA GLY A 55 12.29 -8.15 0.31
C GLY A 55 13.16 -7.77 1.50
N GLY A 56 12.61 -7.92 2.71
CA GLY A 56 13.32 -7.66 3.97
C GLY A 56 13.60 -6.18 4.26
N GLN A 57 13.19 -5.27 3.37
CA GLN A 57 13.26 -3.82 3.56
C GLN A 57 11.85 -3.27 3.80
N PRO A 58 11.66 -2.38 4.79
CA PRO A 58 10.35 -1.77 5.04
C PRO A 58 9.97 -0.80 3.91
N LEU A 59 8.74 -0.90 3.45
CA LEU A 59 8.11 0.03 2.51
C LEU A 59 7.11 0.90 3.26
N GLU A 60 7.12 2.21 3.01
CA GLU A 60 6.02 3.08 3.39
C GLU A 60 4.79 2.85 2.50
N VAL A 61 3.62 2.72 3.12
CA VAL A 61 2.34 2.44 2.44
C VAL A 61 1.21 3.25 3.07
N LEU A 62 0.19 3.65 2.30
CA LEU A 62 -1.00 4.34 2.84
C LEU A 62 -2.16 3.39 3.16
N LEU A 63 -2.49 3.23 4.44
CA LEU A 63 -3.70 2.53 4.90
C LEU A 63 -4.81 3.54 5.24
N GLY A 64 -6.07 3.21 4.91
CA GLY A 64 -7.23 4.10 5.09
C GLY A 64 -7.59 4.88 3.83
N GLY A 65 -8.87 5.24 3.68
CA GLY A 65 -9.44 5.86 2.48
C GLY A 65 -10.03 4.89 1.43
N GLY A 66 -10.01 3.58 1.70
CA GLY A 66 -10.57 2.52 0.86
C GLY A 66 -10.53 1.18 1.61
N GLN A 67 -11.58 0.36 1.44
CA GLN A 67 -11.94 -0.79 2.27
C GLN A 67 -10.74 -1.65 2.75
N PRO A 68 -10.58 -1.90 4.06
CA PRO A 68 -9.60 -2.86 4.55
C PRO A 68 -9.99 -4.29 4.15
N LEU A 69 -9.00 -5.11 3.81
CA LEU A 69 -9.13 -6.57 3.68
C LEU A 69 -9.35 -7.19 5.07
N GLU A 70 -10.53 -7.03 5.65
CA GLU A 70 -10.97 -7.87 6.78
C GLU A 70 -11.42 -9.28 6.33
N VAL A 71 -11.22 -9.63 5.06
CA VAL A 71 -11.71 -10.89 4.49
C VAL A 71 -10.58 -11.61 3.76
N LEU A 72 -9.59 -12.17 4.47
CA LEU A 72 -8.78 -13.29 3.95
C LEU A 72 -7.80 -13.94 4.95
N LEU A 73 -7.87 -13.67 6.25
CA LEU A 73 -7.14 -14.45 7.26
C LEU A 73 -8.07 -14.79 8.43
N GLY A 74 -8.86 -15.84 8.21
CA GLY A 74 -9.36 -16.70 9.29
C GLY A 74 -8.37 -17.81 9.58
#